data_AF-A0A0K9P5G9-F1
#
_entry.id   AF-A0A0K9P5G9-F1
#
_cell.length_a   1.000
_cell.length_b   1.000
_cell.length_c   1.000
_cell.angle_alpha   90.00
_cell.angle_beta   90.00
_cell.angle_gamma   90.00
#
_symmetry.space_group_name_H-M   'P 1'
#
loop_
_entity.id
_entity.type
_entity.pdbx_description
1 polymer ?
#
loop_
_entity_poly.entity_id
_entity_poly.type
_entity_poly.pdbx_seq_one_letter_code
_entity_poly.pdbx_strand_id
1 'polypeptide(L)'
;MSPLNLLPKSSGNEKLRALLIKHIDEQRKWKALMLLKEAKTKMEDFERELSSIVGLHALKLQLRIWAKGMIMDERRRSLGLKISVNRTPHMVFIGSPGTGKTMVARILGKLLNMVGVLPTDKVTEVQRTDLVGEFVGHTGPKTRRKVDTKSEIGR
;
A
#
# COMPACT_ATOMS: atom_id res chain seq x y z
N MET A 1 -12.81 3.82 -25.39
CA MET A 1 -13.64 4.77 -26.17
C MET A 1 -14.86 5.16 -25.34
N SER A 2 -15.17 6.45 -25.19
CA SER A 2 -16.35 6.90 -24.45
C SER A 2 -17.62 6.64 -25.27
N PRO A 3 -18.70 6.06 -24.71
CA PRO A 3 -19.96 5.81 -25.41
C PRO A 3 -20.59 7.06 -26.06
N LEU A 4 -20.24 8.25 -25.56
CA LEU A 4 -20.64 9.55 -26.13
C LEU A 4 -20.17 9.78 -27.57
N ASN A 5 -19.08 9.14 -27.99
CA ASN A 5 -18.50 9.33 -29.33
C ASN A 5 -19.27 8.58 -30.43
N LEU A 6 -20.25 7.73 -30.08
CA LEU A 6 -21.03 6.92 -31.02
C LEU A 6 -22.33 7.59 -31.50
N LEU A 7 -22.70 8.74 -30.93
CA LEU A 7 -23.93 9.45 -31.27
C LEU A 7 -23.66 10.70 -32.13
N PRO A 8 -24.22 10.78 -33.37
CA PRO A 8 -24.14 11.99 -34.19
C PRO A 8 -24.70 13.22 -33.47
N LYS A 9 -24.15 14.41 -33.72
CA LYS A 9 -24.63 15.70 -33.16
C LYS A 9 -25.95 16.19 -33.78
N SER A 10 -26.70 15.33 -34.48
CA SER A 10 -27.96 15.69 -35.13
C SER A 10 -29.08 15.96 -34.11
N SER A 11 -29.93 16.93 -34.43
CA SER A 11 -31.01 17.49 -33.61
C SER A 11 -31.99 16.47 -32.97
N GLY A 12 -32.14 15.27 -33.53
CA GLY A 12 -33.08 14.25 -33.00
C GLY A 12 -32.64 13.46 -31.76
N ASN A 13 -31.37 13.53 -31.34
CA ASN A 13 -30.80 12.62 -30.32
C ASN A 13 -30.54 13.27 -28.95
N GLU A 14 -31.06 14.47 -28.68
CA GLU A 14 -30.79 15.22 -27.44
C GLU A 14 -31.23 14.47 -26.18
N LYS A 15 -32.42 13.85 -26.21
CA LYS A 15 -32.95 13.07 -25.09
C LYS A 15 -32.10 11.82 -24.80
N LEU A 16 -31.67 11.12 -25.86
CA LEU A 16 -30.77 9.97 -25.75
C LEU A 16 -29.41 10.37 -25.18
N ARG A 17 -28.85 11.49 -25.65
CA ARG A 17 -27.60 12.05 -25.13
C ARG A 17 -27.71 12.44 -23.65
N ALA A 18 -28.79 13.10 -23.26
CA ALA A 18 -29.03 13.48 -21.87
C ALA A 18 -29.14 12.25 -20.94
N LEU A 19 -29.84 11.20 -21.38
CA LEU A 19 -29.91 9.91 -20.68
C LEU A 19 -28.53 9.25 -20.55
N LEU A 20 -27.73 9.25 -21.62
CA LEU A 20 -26.39 8.68 -21.63
C LEU A 20 -25.43 9.43 -20.70
N ILE A 21 -25.48 10.76 -20.68
CA ILE A 21 -24.71 11.60 -19.75
C ILE A 21 -25.12 11.31 -18.31
N LYS A 22 -26.43 11.30 -18.03
CA LYS A 22 -26.96 10.98 -16.69
C LYS A 22 -26.50 9.60 -16.21
N HIS A 23 -26.57 8.60 -17.08
CA HIS A 23 -26.11 7.25 -16.76
C HIS A 23 -24.60 7.21 -16.50
N ILE A 24 -23.77 7.85 -17.33
CA ILE A 24 -22.32 7.91 -17.12
C ILE A 24 -21.98 8.60 -15.79
N ASP A 25 -22.68 9.68 -15.44
CA ASP A 25 -22.48 10.39 -14.18
C ASP A 25 -22.95 9.58 -12.97
N GLU A 26 -24.06 8.85 -13.08
CA GLU A 26 -24.48 7.88 -12.06
C GLU A 26 -23.40 6.81 -11.88
N GLN A 27 -22.90 6.19 -12.95
CA GLN A 27 -21.82 5.19 -12.89
C GLN A 27 -20.57 5.75 -12.21
N ARG A 28 -20.18 6.99 -12.50
CA ARG A 28 -19.04 7.67 -11.84
C ARG A 28 -19.29 7.87 -10.35
N LYS A 29 -20.49 8.30 -9.96
CA LYS A 29 -20.87 8.47 -8.54
C LYS A 29 -20.83 7.14 -7.80
N TRP A 30 -21.42 6.09 -8.37
CA TRP A 30 -21.40 4.74 -7.79
C TRP A 30 -19.96 4.24 -7.59
N LYS A 31 -19.10 4.41 -8.60
CA LYS A 31 -17.68 4.01 -8.51
C LYS A 31 -16.92 4.80 -7.43
N ALA A 32 -17.15 6.10 -7.33
CA ALA A 32 -16.53 6.93 -6.30
C ALA A 32 -16.99 6.54 -4.89
N LEU A 33 -18.29 6.28 -4.70
CA LEU A 33 -18.87 5.78 -3.44
C LEU A 33 -18.28 4.43 -3.02
N MET A 34 -18.13 3.50 -3.97
CA MET A 34 -17.48 2.21 -3.76
C MET A 34 -16.05 2.37 -3.26
N LEU A 35 -15.22 3.17 -3.95
CA LEU A 35 -13.83 3.41 -3.57
C LEU A 35 -13.69 4.04 -2.19
N LEU A 36 -14.57 5.00 -1.85
CA LEU A 36 -14.60 5.61 -0.52
C LEU A 36 -14.97 4.60 0.57
N LYS A 37 -15.94 3.71 0.28
CA LYS A 37 -16.35 2.65 1.21
C LYS A 37 -15.20 1.67 1.47
N GLU A 38 -14.54 1.21 0.41
CA GLU A 38 -13.37 0.32 0.52
C GLU A 38 -12.21 0.97 1.29
N ALA A 39 -11.88 2.22 0.99
CA ALA A 39 -10.83 2.94 1.70
C ALA A 39 -11.16 3.14 3.19
N LYS A 40 -12.44 3.41 3.51
CA LYS A 40 -12.91 3.53 4.89
C LYS A 40 -12.77 2.20 5.63
N THR A 41 -13.22 1.09 5.04
CA THR A 41 -13.09 -0.25 5.64
C THR A 41 -11.61 -0.61 5.89
N LYS A 42 -10.72 -0.37 4.92
CA LYS A 42 -9.28 -0.61 5.10
C LYS A 42 -8.68 0.21 6.25
N MET A 43 -9.11 1.46 6.41
CA MET A 43 -8.66 2.29 7.54
C MET A 43 -9.19 1.79 8.88
N GLU A 44 -10.44 1.34 8.94
CA GLU A 44 -11.04 0.79 10.16
C GLU A 44 -10.31 -0.49 10.60
N ASP A 45 -10.00 -1.38 9.66
CA ASP A 45 -9.24 -2.60 9.94
C ASP A 45 -7.80 -2.28 10.38
N PHE A 46 -7.14 -1.33 9.69
CA PHE A 46 -5.82 -0.86 10.08
C PHE A 46 -5.80 -0.26 11.49
N GLU A 47 -6.78 0.59 11.83
CA GLU A 47 -6.85 1.24 13.14
C GLU A 47 -7.16 0.21 14.25
N ARG A 48 -7.93 -0.84 13.94
CA ARG A 48 -8.19 -1.97 14.84
C ARG A 48 -6.92 -2.75 15.15
N GLU A 49 -6.18 -3.14 14.12
CA GLU A 49 -4.88 -3.81 14.27
C GLU A 49 -3.88 -2.94 15.04
N LEU A 50 -3.81 -1.64 14.70
CA LEU A 50 -2.94 -0.69 15.38
C LEU A 50 -3.31 -0.50 16.86
N SER A 51 -4.59 -0.59 17.20
CA SER A 51 -5.09 -0.45 18.58
C SER A 51 -4.75 -1.66 19.45
N SER A 52 -4.61 -2.85 18.86
CA SER A 52 -4.21 -4.07 19.59
C SER A 52 -2.79 -3.99 20.19
N ILE A 53 -1.93 -3.16 19.60
CA ILE A 53 -0.53 -3.01 20.03
C ILE A 53 -0.47 -2.09 21.24
N VAL A 54 0.05 -2.55 22.38
CA VAL A 54 0.22 -1.67 23.55
C VAL A 54 1.46 -0.79 23.37
N GLY A 55 1.34 0.51 23.66
CA GLY A 55 2.46 1.47 23.60
C GLY A 55 2.84 1.94 22.19
N LEU A 56 4.13 2.23 21.98
CA LEU A 56 4.70 2.63 20.68
C LEU A 56 4.03 3.86 20.03
N HIS A 57 3.64 4.86 20.83
CA HIS A 57 2.83 5.98 20.37
C HIS A 57 3.44 6.74 19.17
N ALA A 58 4.74 7.02 19.20
CA ALA A 58 5.44 7.70 18.10
C ALA A 58 5.40 6.90 16.79
N LEU A 59 5.57 5.58 16.87
CA LEU A 59 5.47 4.69 15.71
C LEU A 59 4.04 4.64 15.18
N LYS A 60 3.05 4.52 16.06
CA LYS A 60 1.63 4.54 15.68
C LYS A 60 1.26 5.82 14.95
N LEU A 61 1.78 6.97 15.41
CA LEU A 61 1.55 8.25 14.74
C LEU A 61 2.13 8.27 13.33
N GLN A 62 3.38 7.82 13.16
CA GLN A 62 4.02 7.72 11.84
C GLN A 62 3.24 6.79 10.90
N LEU A 63 2.79 5.64 11.40
CA LEU A 63 2.01 4.69 10.61
C LEU A 63 0.68 5.29 10.15
N ARG A 64 -0.01 6.06 10.99
CA ARG A 64 -1.23 6.79 10.58
C ARG A 64 -0.96 7.84 9.51
N ILE A 65 0.18 8.53 9.57
CA ILE A 65 0.58 9.50 8.54
C ILE A 65 0.77 8.77 7.20
N TRP A 66 1.48 7.64 7.19
CA TRP A 66 1.67 6.84 5.97
C TRP A 66 0.35 6.27 5.45
N ALA A 67 -0.51 5.73 6.32
CA ALA A 67 -1.82 5.21 5.94
C ALA A 67 -2.67 6.28 5.23
N LYS A 68 -2.75 7.48 5.81
CA LYS A 68 -3.46 8.62 5.20
C LYS A 68 -2.83 9.05 3.87
N GLY A 69 -1.50 9.11 3.80
CA GLY A 69 -0.77 9.42 2.58
C GLY A 69 -1.11 8.46 1.44
N MET A 70 -1.09 7.16 1.72
CA MET A 70 -1.39 6.12 0.73
C MET A 70 -2.83 6.17 0.22
N ILE A 71 -3.80 6.51 1.06
CA ILE A 71 -5.20 6.68 0.63
C ILE A 71 -5.35 7.91 -0.27
N MET A 72 -4.65 9.00 0.06
CA MET A 72 -4.62 10.18 -0.80
C MET A 72 -3.93 9.87 -2.13
N ASP A 73 -2.88 9.06 -2.11
CA ASP A 73 -2.22 8.62 -3.32
C ASP A 73 -3.13 7.72 -4.16
N GLU A 74 -3.82 6.76 -3.57
CA GLU A 74 -4.77 5.92 -4.32
C GLU A 74 -5.90 6.77 -4.95
N ARG A 75 -6.38 7.78 -4.22
CA ARG A 75 -7.34 8.74 -4.76
C ARG A 75 -6.77 9.54 -5.94
N ARG A 76 -5.53 10.03 -5.84
CA ARG A 76 -4.84 10.73 -6.93
C ARG A 76 -4.69 9.83 -8.17
N ARG A 77 -4.32 8.55 -7.99
CA ARG A 77 -4.25 7.53 -9.06
C ARG A 77 -5.59 7.34 -9.75
N SER A 78 -6.67 7.23 -8.98
CA SER A 78 -8.03 7.05 -9.54
C SER A 78 -8.50 8.23 -10.41
N LEU A 79 -7.93 9.42 -10.17
CA LEU A 79 -8.15 10.65 -10.94
C LEU A 79 -7.16 10.81 -12.10
N GLY A 80 -6.25 9.85 -12.31
CA GLY A 80 -5.22 9.91 -13.36
C GLY A 80 -4.05 10.85 -13.06
N LEU A 81 -3.90 11.31 -11.81
CA LEU A 81 -2.79 12.16 -11.41
C LEU A 81 -1.53 11.33 -11.20
N LYS A 82 -0.39 11.85 -11.67
CA LYS A 82 0.93 11.24 -11.42
C LYS A 82 1.30 11.39 -9.95
N ILE A 83 1.88 10.34 -9.39
CA ILE A 83 2.33 10.29 -7.99
C ILE A 83 3.81 9.99 -8.00
N SER A 84 4.56 10.71 -7.18
CA SER A 84 5.96 10.39 -6.93
C SER A 84 6.07 9.03 -6.23
N VAL A 85 7.10 8.27 -6.58
CA VAL A 85 7.39 7.01 -5.89
C VAL A 85 7.77 7.35 -4.44
N ASN A 86 6.91 6.95 -3.50
CA ASN A 86 7.21 7.14 -2.09
C ASN A 86 8.27 6.11 -1.69
N ARG A 87 9.42 6.55 -1.18
CA ARG A 87 10.45 5.62 -0.69
C ARG A 87 9.97 4.99 0.60
N THR A 88 9.94 3.67 0.64
CA THR A 88 9.66 2.92 1.87
C THR A 88 10.75 3.23 2.91
N PRO A 89 10.38 3.64 4.13
CA PRO A 89 11.35 3.98 5.16
C PRO A 89 12.03 2.74 5.73
N HIS A 90 13.34 2.85 6.00
CA HIS A 90 14.07 1.87 6.80
C HIS A 90 13.95 2.22 8.28
N MET A 91 13.86 1.20 9.13
CA MET A 91 13.64 1.37 10.57
C MET A 91 14.63 0.54 11.37
N VAL A 92 15.02 1.06 12.54
CA VAL A 92 15.88 0.36 13.49
C VAL A 92 15.12 0.24 14.82
N PHE A 93 15.08 -0.98 15.36
CA PHE A 93 14.47 -1.25 16.66
C PHE A 93 15.57 -1.50 17.70
N ILE A 94 15.65 -0.64 18.71
CA ILE A 94 16.69 -0.67 19.74
C ILE A 94 16.08 -1.05 21.10
N GLY A 95 16.77 -1.89 21.87
CA GLY A 95 16.38 -2.24 23.25
C GLY A 95 17.02 -3.55 23.73
N SER A 96 16.83 -3.92 24.98
CA SER A 96 17.35 -5.17 25.58
C SER A 96 16.80 -6.44 24.90
N PRO A 97 17.50 -7.59 24.95
CA PRO A 97 16.96 -8.87 24.47
C PRO A 97 15.60 -9.19 25.11
N GLY A 98 14.69 -9.83 24.37
CA GLY A 98 13.37 -10.21 24.88
C GLY A 98 12.29 -9.11 24.86
N THR A 99 12.59 -7.86 24.48
CA THR A 99 11.61 -6.75 24.46
C THR A 99 10.69 -6.74 23.23
N GLY A 100 10.41 -7.89 22.62
CA GLY A 100 9.43 -8.02 21.54
C GLY A 100 9.78 -7.37 20.19
N LYS A 101 11.02 -6.93 19.95
CA LYS A 101 11.44 -6.27 18.68
C LYS A 101 11.05 -7.06 17.41
N THR A 102 11.28 -8.37 17.43
CA THR A 102 10.94 -9.25 16.30
C THR A 102 9.43 -9.35 16.10
N MET A 103 8.64 -9.39 17.18
CA MET A 103 7.18 -9.37 17.09
C MET A 103 6.68 -8.07 16.48
N VAL A 104 7.23 -6.93 16.91
CA VAL A 104 6.89 -5.61 16.34
C VAL A 104 7.20 -5.56 14.85
N ALA A 105 8.34 -6.10 14.41
CA ALA A 105 8.68 -6.15 12.99
C ALA A 105 7.66 -6.94 12.15
N ARG A 106 7.17 -8.09 12.65
CA ARG A 106 6.12 -8.88 11.98
C ARG A 106 4.80 -8.13 11.88
N ILE A 107 4.37 -7.50 12.96
CA ILE A 107 3.13 -6.70 12.99
C ILE A 107 3.24 -5.52 12.02
N LEU A 108 4.39 -4.85 12.02
CA LEU A 108 4.67 -3.75 11.10
C LEU A 108 4.60 -4.20 9.63
N GLY A 109 5.14 -5.37 9.28
CA GLY A 109 5.03 -5.93 7.93
C GLY A 109 3.58 -6.05 7.46
N LYS A 110 2.70 -6.57 8.33
CA LYS A 110 1.26 -6.66 8.06
C LYS A 110 0.62 -5.29 7.89
N LEU A 111 0.85 -4.37 8.83
CA LEU A 111 0.27 -3.03 8.79
C LEU A 111 0.69 -2.25 7.55
N LEU A 112 1.98 -2.30 7.19
CA LEU A 112 2.50 -1.64 6.00
C LEU A 112 1.96 -2.26 4.71
N ASN A 113 1.72 -3.56 4.69
CA ASN A 113 1.06 -4.21 3.56
C ASN A 113 -0.41 -3.82 3.44
N MET A 114 -1.16 -3.77 4.54
CA MET A 114 -2.57 -3.35 4.56
C MET A 114 -2.78 -1.95 3.96
N VAL A 115 -1.85 -1.02 4.23
CA VAL A 115 -1.91 0.34 3.69
C VAL A 115 -1.22 0.50 2.33
N GLY A 116 -0.69 -0.58 1.75
CA GLY A 116 -0.08 -0.59 0.42
C GLY A 116 1.33 0.00 0.34
N VAL A 117 2.02 0.19 1.47
CA VAL A 117 3.43 0.61 1.50
C VAL A 117 4.34 -0.56 1.11
N LEU A 118 4.00 -1.78 1.52
CA LEU A 118 4.72 -3.00 1.14
C LEU A 118 3.85 -3.90 0.24
N PRO A 119 4.45 -4.56 -0.77
CA PRO A 119 3.73 -5.48 -1.65
C PRO A 119 3.31 -6.79 -0.95
N THR A 120 4.01 -7.17 0.13
CA THR A 120 3.72 -8.37 0.92
C THR A 120 3.90 -8.09 2.41
N ASP A 121 3.18 -8.82 3.24
CA ASP A 121 3.31 -8.85 4.71
C ASP A 121 4.43 -9.78 5.21
N LYS A 122 5.04 -10.58 4.32
CA LYS A 122 6.08 -11.56 4.69
C LYS A 122 7.36 -10.88 5.17
N VAL A 123 7.65 -11.03 6.46
CA VAL A 123 8.92 -10.65 7.07
C VAL A 123 9.91 -11.80 6.99
N THR A 124 11.12 -11.53 6.49
CA THR A 124 12.23 -12.50 6.51
C THR A 124 13.16 -12.12 7.63
N GLU A 125 13.30 -13.01 8.60
CA GLU A 125 14.24 -12.86 9.70
C GLU A 125 15.60 -13.39 9.27
N VAL A 126 16.63 -12.59 9.54
CA VAL A 126 18.00 -12.88 9.14
C VAL A 126 18.92 -12.54 10.31
N GLN A 127 19.79 -13.47 10.68
CA GLN A 127 20.79 -13.28 11.71
C GLN A 127 22.18 -13.03 11.10
N ARG A 128 23.16 -12.67 11.94
CA ARG A 128 24.54 -12.45 11.48
C ARG A 128 25.10 -13.68 10.75
N THR A 129 24.84 -14.87 11.28
CA THR A 129 25.28 -16.15 10.71
C THR A 129 24.69 -16.42 9.34
N ASP A 130 23.54 -15.82 9.00
CA ASP A 130 22.92 -15.92 7.67
C ASP A 130 23.56 -15.00 6.64
N LEU A 131 24.30 -13.96 7.06
CA LEU A 131 24.86 -12.94 6.17
C LEU A 131 26.37 -13.08 5.98
N VAL A 132 27.07 -13.54 7.02
CA VAL A 132 28.54 -13.62 7.04
C VAL A 132 29.00 -15.03 6.71
N GLY A 133 29.97 -15.13 5.79
CA GLY A 133 30.61 -16.39 5.42
C GLY A 133 31.75 -16.76 6.37
N GLU A 134 32.03 -18.06 6.49
CA GLU A 134 33.14 -18.56 7.32
C GLU A 134 34.51 -18.30 6.69
N PHE A 135 34.56 -18.24 5.35
CA PHE A 135 35.78 -18.05 4.57
C PHE A 135 35.78 -16.73 3.79
N VAL A 136 36.98 -16.24 3.46
CA VAL A 136 37.16 -15.05 2.64
C VAL A 136 36.43 -15.22 1.30
N GLY A 137 35.70 -14.19 0.88
CA GLY A 137 34.91 -14.20 -0.35
C GLY A 137 33.49 -14.78 -0.21
N HIS A 138 33.15 -15.43 0.91
CA HIS A 138 31.83 -16.07 1.06
C HIS A 138 30.71 -15.12 1.54
N THR A 139 31.05 -13.99 2.18
CA THR A 139 30.07 -13.02 2.72
C THR A 139 29.23 -12.35 1.63
N GLY A 140 29.85 -11.93 0.53
CA GLY A 140 29.15 -11.23 -0.56
C GLY A 140 28.02 -12.06 -1.18
N PRO A 141 28.31 -13.28 -1.69
CA PRO A 141 27.28 -14.17 -2.23
C PRO A 141 26.18 -14.52 -1.23
N LYS A 142 26.54 -14.72 0.05
CA LYS A 142 25.61 -15.13 1.10
C LYS A 142 24.61 -14.03 1.44
N THR A 143 25.08 -12.79 1.61
CA THR A 143 24.23 -11.61 1.80
C THR A 143 23.33 -11.37 0.59
N ARG A 144 23.91 -11.41 -0.62
CA ARG A 144 23.16 -11.16 -1.85
C ARG A 144 22.03 -12.16 -2.06
N ARG A 145 22.25 -13.45 -1.78
CA ARG A 145 21.19 -14.46 -1.83
C ARG A 145 19.99 -14.06 -0.98
N LYS A 146 20.20 -13.62 0.26
CA LYS A 146 19.12 -13.22 1.19
C LYS A 146 18.41 -11.92 0.79
N VAL A 147 19.11 -10.99 0.14
CA VAL A 147 18.53 -9.72 -0.34
C VAL A 147 17.73 -9.94 -1.63
N ASP A 148 18.30 -10.68 -2.60
CA ASP A 148 17.75 -10.84 -3.94
C ASP A 148 16.60 -11.86 -4.00
N THR A 149 16.44 -12.74 -2.99
CA THR A 149 15.35 -13.76 -2.98
C THR A 149 13.94 -13.17 -3.11
N LYS A 150 13.76 -11.85 -2.93
CA LYS A 150 12.45 -11.18 -2.94
C LYS A 150 12.23 -10.24 -4.13
N SER A 151 13.20 -10.03 -5.01
CA SER A 151 13.05 -9.11 -6.15
C SER A 151 12.24 -9.69 -7.32
N GLU A 152 11.76 -10.94 -7.23
CA GLU A 152 11.00 -11.60 -8.30
C GLU A 152 9.47 -11.40 -8.23
N ILE A 153 8.94 -10.79 -7.15
CA ILE A 153 7.48 -10.68 -6.92
C ILE A 153 6.90 -9.33 -7.43
N GLY A 154 7.69 -8.49 -8.09
CA GLY A 154 7.29 -7.11 -8.41
C GLY A 154 7.84 -6.53 -9.71
N ARG A 155 7.86 -7.31 -10.80
CA ARG A 155 7.89 -6.76 -12.16
C ARG A 155 6.55 -6.97 -12.84
#